data_AF-A0A3N4KLV8-F1
#
_entry.id   AF-A0A3N4KLV8-F1
#
_cell.length_a   1.000
_cell.length_b   1.000
_cell.length_c   1.000
_cell.angle_alpha   90.00
_cell.angle_beta   90.00
_cell.angle_gamma   90.00
#
_symmetry.space_group_name_H-M   'P 1'
#
loop_
_entity.id
_entity.type
_entity.pdbx_description
1 polymer ?
#
loop_
_entity_poly.entity_id
_entity_poly.type
_entity_poly.pdbx_seq_one_letter_code
_entity_poly.pdbx_strand_id
1 'polypeptide(L)'
;MRATVVKLLEKTNYDPENDYLVFSGDMISKGPDSLKVLDLARSYSAGCVRGNHEDRVLLHWHDLQKKKRKARKGRKHPARTATAASIDDLELEPAQEEEEEEETVEVADDDTDDEFTTQRIRNERKLAKSLSRKQAAWLDACPLVLRMKKVADLGQVDVVHAGLVHGVQLEDQDPKAIMNMRSLDKRRLTPLPEGERDGVHWADVWNRGEKERKGDGEGRTTVV
;
A
#
# COMPACT_ATOMS: atom_id res chain seq x y z
N MET A 1 11.34 9.57 -8.26
CA MET A 1 10.75 9.59 -6.90
C MET A 1 11.78 9.28 -5.81
N ARG A 2 12.58 8.20 -5.89
CA ARG A 2 13.66 7.93 -4.90
C ARG A 2 14.58 9.12 -4.64
N ALA A 3 15.10 9.76 -5.70
CA ALA A 3 15.99 10.92 -5.56
C ALA A 3 15.31 12.10 -4.83
N THR A 4 13.99 12.27 -5.02
CA THR A 4 13.19 13.27 -4.33
C THR A 4 13.09 12.99 -2.83
N VAL A 5 12.89 11.72 -2.46
CA VAL A 5 12.87 11.29 -1.05
C VAL A 5 14.21 11.58 -0.38
N VAL A 6 15.32 11.18 -1.02
CA VAL A 6 16.68 11.44 -0.49
C VAL A 6 16.92 12.94 -0.32
N LYS A 7 16.61 13.74 -1.34
CA LYS A 7 16.75 15.21 -1.27
C LYS A 7 15.89 15.84 -0.17
N LEU A 8 14.71 15.28 0.11
CA LEU A 8 13.86 15.76 1.20
C LEU A 8 14.48 15.46 2.56
N LEU A 9 14.97 14.23 2.78
CA LEU A 9 15.65 13.84 4.01
C LEU A 9 16.90 14.69 4.28
N GLU A 10 17.68 14.99 3.24
CA GLU A 10 18.81 15.91 3.32
C GLU A 10 18.36 17.32 3.71
N LYS A 11 17.30 17.84 3.05
CA LYS A 11 16.78 19.20 3.30
C LYS A 11 16.21 19.36 4.70
N THR A 12 15.62 18.31 5.28
CA THR A 12 15.09 18.32 6.65
C THR A 12 16.14 17.99 7.69
N ASN A 13 17.38 17.68 7.29
CA ASN A 13 18.45 17.23 8.17
C ASN A 13 18.02 16.02 9.02
N TYR A 14 17.42 15.02 8.35
CA TYR A 14 16.93 13.80 8.99
C TYR A 14 18.05 13.06 9.73
N ASP A 15 17.79 12.72 10.99
CA ASP A 15 18.67 11.96 11.86
C ASP A 15 18.00 10.64 12.30
N PRO A 16 18.43 9.48 11.80
CA PRO A 16 17.79 8.20 12.14
C PRO A 16 17.89 7.81 13.61
N GLU A 17 18.77 8.44 14.41
CA GLU A 17 18.88 8.18 15.85
C GLU A 17 17.85 8.96 16.67
N ASN A 18 17.34 10.09 16.13
CA ASN A 18 16.46 11.01 16.84
C ASN A 18 15.10 11.21 16.18
N ASP A 19 14.97 10.86 14.90
CA ASP A 19 13.78 11.08 14.08
C ASP A 19 13.06 9.76 13.75
N TYR A 20 11.73 9.84 13.67
CA TYR A 20 10.90 8.75 13.15
C TYR A 20 10.43 9.09 11.74
N LEU A 21 10.84 8.29 10.76
CA LEU A 21 10.36 8.41 9.38
C LEU A 21 9.09 7.57 9.17
N VAL A 22 8.02 8.20 8.71
CA VAL A 22 6.76 7.53 8.34
C VAL A 22 6.36 7.94 6.92
N PHE A 23 6.09 6.95 6.06
CA PHE A 23 5.49 7.17 4.75
C PHE A 23 3.97 7.10 4.84
N SER A 24 3.26 8.15 4.42
CA SER A 24 1.79 8.21 4.44
C SER A 24 1.12 7.51 3.24
N GLY A 25 1.76 6.51 2.63
CA GLY A 25 1.27 5.78 1.46
C GLY A 25 1.74 6.37 0.11
N ASP A 26 1.24 5.82 -0.99
CA ASP A 26 1.59 6.20 -2.37
C ASP A 26 3.11 6.19 -2.66
N MET A 27 3.81 5.26 -2.03
CA MET A 27 5.24 5.01 -2.24
C MET A 27 5.51 4.38 -3.62
N ILE A 28 4.50 3.68 -4.16
CA ILE A 28 4.59 2.98 -5.44
C ILE A 28 3.63 3.56 -6.48
N SER A 29 3.81 3.16 -7.75
CA SER A 29 2.93 3.52 -8.88
C SER A 29 2.94 4.99 -9.31
N LYS A 30 3.70 5.87 -8.64
CA LYS A 30 3.82 7.31 -8.98
C LYS A 30 5.10 7.68 -9.72
N GLY A 31 5.94 6.70 -10.05
CA GLY A 31 7.20 6.94 -10.75
C GLY A 31 7.97 5.66 -11.07
N PRO A 32 9.06 5.77 -11.85
CA PRO A 32 9.78 4.62 -12.40
C PRO A 32 10.51 3.78 -11.34
N ASP A 33 10.81 4.35 -10.18
CA ASP A 33 11.66 3.73 -9.15
C ASP A 33 10.87 3.12 -7.97
N SER A 34 9.63 2.69 -8.17
CA SER A 34 8.75 2.19 -7.10
C SER A 34 9.44 1.17 -6.18
N LEU A 35 10.10 0.15 -6.75
CA LEU A 35 10.83 -0.85 -5.97
C LEU A 35 11.99 -0.26 -5.16
N LYS A 36 12.74 0.70 -5.75
CA LYS A 36 13.86 1.34 -5.06
C LYS A 36 13.39 2.28 -3.95
N VAL A 37 12.19 2.86 -4.04
CA VAL A 37 11.57 3.63 -2.96
C VAL A 37 11.22 2.70 -1.80
N LEU A 38 10.65 1.51 -2.08
CA LEU A 38 10.40 0.52 -1.03
C LEU A 38 11.68 0.05 -0.34
N ASP A 39 12.72 -0.26 -1.11
CA ASP A 39 13.99 -0.69 -0.54
C ASP A 39 14.63 0.41 0.32
N LEU A 40 14.51 1.68 -0.11
CA LEU A 40 14.96 2.83 0.68
C LEU A 40 14.17 2.99 1.98
N ALA A 41 12.83 2.96 1.92
CA ALA A 41 11.98 3.07 3.10
C ALA A 41 12.30 1.97 4.12
N ARG A 42 12.50 0.74 3.63
CA ARG A 42 12.90 -0.41 4.45
C ARG A 42 14.31 -0.27 5.01
N SER A 43 15.27 0.30 4.28
CA SER A 43 16.63 0.52 4.81
C SER A 43 16.67 1.54 5.95
N TYR A 44 15.73 2.49 5.97
CA TYR A 44 15.57 3.43 7.08
C TYR A 44 14.72 2.88 8.24
N SER A 45 14.27 1.62 8.17
CA SER A 45 13.30 1.06 9.11
C SER A 45 12.06 1.95 9.29
N ALA A 46 11.65 2.63 8.22
CA ALA A 46 10.56 3.59 8.26
C ALA A 46 9.22 2.90 8.58
N GLY A 47 8.36 3.62 9.31
CA GLY A 47 6.95 3.30 9.38
C GLY A 47 6.26 3.58 8.03
N CYS A 48 5.10 2.98 7.82
CA CYS A 48 4.28 3.23 6.66
C CYS A 48 2.80 3.15 7.00
N VAL A 49 2.00 3.84 6.20
CA VAL A 49 0.56 3.65 6.09
C VAL A 49 0.25 3.13 4.68
N ARG A 50 -0.71 2.21 4.56
CA ARG A 50 -1.15 1.67 3.28
C ARG A 50 -1.98 2.73 2.54
N GLY A 51 -1.53 3.12 1.35
CA GLY A 51 -2.30 3.95 0.43
C GLY A 51 -3.10 3.11 -0.57
N ASN A 52 -3.90 3.79 -1.39
CA ASN A 52 -4.77 3.10 -2.35
C ASN A 52 -3.97 2.44 -3.48
N HIS A 53 -2.79 2.97 -3.84
CA HIS A 53 -1.91 2.34 -4.82
C HIS A 53 -1.26 1.06 -4.30
N GLU A 54 -0.81 1.05 -3.03
CA GLU A 54 -0.31 -0.16 -2.40
C GLU A 54 -1.39 -1.24 -2.34
N ASP A 55 -2.61 -0.87 -1.96
CA ASP A 55 -3.72 -1.82 -1.84
C ASP A 55 -4.07 -2.50 -3.18
N ARG A 56 -4.21 -1.73 -4.27
CA ARG A 56 -4.50 -2.29 -5.61
C ARG A 56 -3.41 -3.24 -6.10
N VAL A 57 -2.13 -2.86 -5.92
CA VAL A 57 -1.00 -3.72 -6.33
C VAL A 57 -0.94 -4.99 -5.48
N LEU A 58 -1.18 -4.90 -4.17
CA LEU A 58 -1.23 -6.06 -3.29
C LEU A 58 -2.36 -7.02 -3.66
N LEU A 59 -3.54 -6.53 -4.03
CA LEU A 59 -4.63 -7.38 -4.53
C LEU A 59 -4.19 -8.22 -5.73
N HIS A 60 -3.54 -7.60 -6.72
CA HIS A 60 -2.98 -8.34 -7.86
C HIS A 60 -1.88 -9.32 -7.44
N TRP A 61 -0.99 -8.91 -6.52
CA TRP A 61 0.08 -9.78 -6.02
C TRP A 61 -0.47 -11.03 -5.34
N HIS A 62 -1.47 -10.88 -4.45
CA HIS A 62 -2.13 -11.98 -3.75
C HIS A 62 -2.83 -12.94 -4.73
N ASP A 63 -3.48 -12.40 -5.76
CA ASP A 63 -4.14 -13.23 -6.78
C ASP A 63 -3.12 -14.04 -7.60
N LEU A 64 -1.98 -13.43 -7.95
CA LEU A 64 -0.85 -14.14 -8.57
C LEU A 64 -0.31 -15.27 -7.66
N GLN A 65 -0.11 -15.01 -6.37
CA GLN A 65 0.36 -16.04 -5.43
C GLN A 65 -0.66 -17.18 -5.29
N LYS A 66 -1.97 -16.86 -5.26
CA LYS A 66 -3.05 -17.84 -5.19
C LYS A 66 -3.06 -18.74 -6.42
N LYS A 67 -2.89 -18.17 -7.62
CA LYS A 67 -2.78 -18.91 -8.89
C LYS A 67 -1.55 -19.82 -8.90
N LYS A 68 -0.36 -19.29 -8.55
CA LYS A 68 0.88 -20.08 -8.42
C LYS A 68 0.73 -21.25 -7.45
N ARG A 69 0.06 -21.05 -6.31
CA ARG A 69 -0.20 -22.11 -5.33
C ARG A 69 -1.16 -23.18 -5.85
N LYS A 70 -2.17 -22.81 -6.65
CA LYS A 70 -3.09 -23.77 -7.29
C LYS A 70 -2.37 -24.58 -8.37
N ALA A 71 -1.59 -23.95 -9.23
CA ALA A 71 -0.82 -24.62 -10.28
C ALA A 71 0.15 -25.67 -9.70
N ARG A 72 0.86 -25.32 -8.62
CA ARG A 72 1.74 -26.25 -7.89
C ARG A 72 1.00 -27.45 -7.27
N LYS A 73 -0.26 -27.28 -6.85
CA LYS A 73 -1.09 -28.37 -6.32
C LYS A 73 -1.68 -29.26 -7.43
N GLY A 74 -1.86 -28.73 -8.64
CA GLY A 74 -2.37 -29.46 -9.80
C GLY A 74 -1.29 -30.28 -10.53
N ARG A 75 -0.02 -29.88 -10.42
CA ARG A 75 1.15 -30.64 -10.89
C ARG A 75 1.32 -31.89 -10.00
N LYS A 76 0.69 -33.01 -10.37
CA LYS A 76 0.99 -34.31 -9.77
C LYS A 76 2.47 -34.59 -10.02
N HIS A 77 3.29 -34.64 -8.97
CA HIS A 77 4.64 -35.16 -9.11
C HIS A 77 4.54 -36.61 -9.64
N PRO A 78 5.26 -36.99 -10.70
CA PRO A 78 5.40 -38.40 -11.02
C PRO A 78 5.96 -39.09 -9.78
N ALA A 79 5.34 -40.19 -9.37
CA ALA A 79 5.77 -40.95 -8.22
C ALA A 79 7.25 -41.31 -8.39
N ARG A 80 8.13 -40.69 -7.59
CA ARG A 80 9.48 -41.21 -7.42
C ARG A 80 9.32 -42.52 -6.66
N THR A 81 9.35 -43.63 -7.38
CA THR A 81 9.68 -44.94 -6.83
C THR A 81 11.02 -44.78 -6.12
N ALA A 82 11.01 -44.90 -4.80
CA ALA A 82 12.22 -44.95 -4.01
C ALA A 82 12.89 -46.30 -4.26
N THR A 83 13.79 -46.36 -5.24
CA THR A 83 14.83 -47.39 -5.26
C THR A 83 16.07 -46.79 -4.62
N ALA A 84 16.46 -47.35 -3.49
CA ALA A 84 17.72 -47.04 -2.83
C ALA A 84 18.87 -47.47 -3.74
N ALA A 85 19.53 -46.51 -4.37
CA ALA A 85 20.83 -46.69 -5.01
C ALA A 85 21.67 -45.44 -4.73
N SER A 86 22.70 -45.65 -3.89
CA SER A 86 24.01 -44.98 -3.82
C SER A 86 24.15 -43.57 -4.37
N ILE A 87 24.54 -42.68 -3.46
CA ILE A 87 25.12 -41.36 -3.70
C ILE A 87 26.47 -41.56 -4.38
N ASP A 88 26.56 -41.30 -5.68
CA ASP A 88 27.73 -40.71 -6.31
C ASP A 88 27.34 -40.27 -7.72
N ASP A 89 27.81 -39.07 -8.06
CA ASP A 89 27.81 -38.47 -9.40
C ASP A 89 26.45 -37.95 -9.93
N LEU A 90 26.23 -36.64 -9.80
CA LEU A 90 25.45 -35.85 -10.76
C LEU A 90 25.73 -34.36 -10.57
N GLU A 91 26.41 -33.81 -11.56
CA GLU A 91 26.64 -32.38 -11.80
C GLU A 91 25.36 -31.56 -11.58
N LEU A 92 25.53 -30.45 -10.84
CA LEU A 92 24.55 -29.38 -10.76
C LEU A 92 24.50 -28.65 -12.11
N GLU A 93 23.63 -29.13 -13.00
CA GLU A 93 23.17 -28.34 -14.13
C GLU A 93 22.38 -27.12 -13.63
N PRO A 94 22.64 -25.90 -14.15
CA PRO A 94 21.98 -24.69 -13.70
C PRO A 94 20.48 -24.77 -14.01
N ALA A 95 19.66 -24.40 -13.03
CA ALA A 95 18.22 -24.28 -13.19
C ALA A 95 17.91 -23.33 -14.35
N GLN A 96 17.38 -23.88 -15.44
CA GLN A 96 16.83 -23.08 -16.53
C GLN A 96 15.66 -22.27 -15.98
N GLU A 97 15.79 -20.95 -16.04
CA GLU A 97 14.68 -20.02 -15.85
C GLU A 97 13.69 -20.27 -17.00
N GLU A 98 12.65 -21.08 -16.75
CA GLU A 98 11.53 -21.21 -17.67
C GLU A 98 10.85 -19.84 -17.78
N GLU A 99 11.02 -19.19 -18.93
CA GLU A 99 10.22 -18.02 -19.33
C GLU A 99 8.75 -18.46 -19.40
N GLU A 100 7.98 -18.16 -18.35
CA GLU A 100 6.53 -18.38 -18.37
C GLU A 100 5.91 -17.42 -19.41
N GLU A 101 5.52 -17.99 -20.56
CA GLU A 101 4.75 -17.31 -21.62
C GLU A 101 3.55 -16.56 -21.02
N GLU A 102 3.34 -15.31 -21.44
CA GLU A 102 2.21 -14.49 -21.00
C GLU A 102 0.88 -15.10 -21.47
N GLU A 103 0.29 -15.96 -20.64
CA GLU A 103 -1.09 -16.40 -20.81
C GLU A 103 -2.01 -15.22 -20.45
N THR A 104 -2.52 -14.54 -21.48
CA THR A 104 -3.50 -13.45 -21.35
C THR A 104 -4.83 -14.02 -20.88
N VAL A 105 -5.01 -14.08 -19.56
CA VAL A 105 -6.32 -14.38 -18.97
C VAL A 105 -7.19 -13.12 -19.10
N GLU A 106 -8.13 -13.15 -20.03
CA GLU A 106 -9.22 -12.19 -20.12
C GLU A 106 -10.05 -12.28 -18.83
N VAL A 107 -9.97 -11.23 -18.03
CA VAL A 107 -10.86 -11.04 -16.88
C VAL A 107 -11.96 -10.13 -17.40
N ALA A 108 -13.18 -10.63 -17.48
CA ALA A 108 -14.36 -9.83 -17.76
C ALA A 108 -14.57 -8.87 -16.59
N ASP A 109 -14.18 -7.61 -16.78
CA ASP A 109 -14.49 -6.51 -15.87
C ASP A 109 -15.37 -5.50 -16.61
N ASP A 110 -16.52 -5.24 -15.98
CA ASP A 110 -17.51 -4.17 -16.11
C ASP A 110 -17.16 -2.97 -17.03
N ASP A 111 -18.10 -2.61 -17.91
CA ASP A 111 -18.04 -1.62 -18.98
C ASP A 111 -17.57 -0.21 -18.55
N THR A 112 -16.27 0.00 -18.47
CA THR A 112 -15.65 1.33 -18.65
C THR A 112 -14.42 1.22 -19.55
N ASP A 113 -14.67 1.21 -20.86
CA ASP A 113 -13.67 1.30 -21.93
C ASP A 113 -12.97 2.68 -21.95
N ASP A 114 -12.22 3.01 -20.89
CA ASP A 114 -11.27 4.12 -20.90
C ASP A 114 -9.84 3.54 -20.96
N GLU A 115 -9.11 3.89 -22.03
CA GLU A 115 -7.73 3.45 -22.30
C GLU A 115 -6.81 3.72 -21.10
N PHE A 116 -7.08 4.80 -20.36
CA PHE A 116 -6.35 5.17 -19.15
C PHE A 116 -6.52 4.14 -18.01
N THR A 117 -7.74 3.66 -17.78
CA THR A 117 -8.03 2.64 -16.75
C THR A 117 -7.35 1.32 -17.10
N THR A 118 -7.42 0.93 -18.38
CA THR A 118 -6.73 -0.27 -18.88
C THR A 118 -5.21 -0.17 -18.72
N GLN A 119 -4.61 0.97 -19.05
CA GLN A 119 -3.18 1.18 -18.88
C GLN A 119 -2.76 1.18 -17.40
N ARG A 120 -3.58 1.77 -16.52
CA ARG A 120 -3.35 1.76 -15.07
C ARG A 120 -3.33 0.33 -14.53
N ILE A 121 -4.37 -0.46 -14.82
CA ILE A 121 -4.48 -1.86 -14.37
C ILE A 121 -3.29 -2.68 -14.89
N ARG A 122 -2.90 -2.49 -16.16
CA ARG A 122 -1.73 -3.13 -16.74
C ARG A 122 -0.44 -2.80 -15.98
N ASN A 123 -0.24 -1.53 -15.63
CA ASN A 123 0.92 -1.08 -14.86
C ASN A 123 0.93 -1.65 -13.44
N GLU A 124 -0.22 -1.67 -12.77
CA GLU A 124 -0.38 -2.24 -11.43
C GLU A 124 -0.07 -3.74 -11.42
N ARG A 125 -0.58 -4.50 -12.41
CA ARG A 125 -0.24 -5.93 -12.58
C ARG A 125 1.25 -6.15 -12.87
N LYS A 126 1.87 -5.33 -13.73
CA LYS A 126 3.32 -5.41 -14.02
C LYS A 126 4.15 -5.17 -12.76
N LEU A 127 3.78 -4.18 -11.96
CA LEU A 127 4.45 -3.90 -10.70
C LEU A 127 4.23 -5.01 -9.67
N ALA A 128 3.02 -5.58 -9.59
CA ALA A 128 2.76 -6.73 -8.74
C ALA A 128 3.65 -7.93 -9.12
N LYS A 129 3.88 -8.19 -10.41
CA LYS A 129 4.80 -9.25 -10.85
C LYS A 129 6.26 -9.01 -10.42
N SER A 130 6.69 -7.75 -10.31
CA SER A 130 8.09 -7.40 -9.99
C SER A 130 8.39 -7.28 -8.50
N LEU A 131 7.38 -7.31 -7.63
CA LEU A 131 7.58 -7.30 -6.17
C LEU A 131 8.23 -8.60 -5.68
N SER A 132 9.34 -8.46 -4.95
CA SER A 132 9.86 -9.56 -4.15
C SER A 132 8.91 -9.91 -2.99
N ARG A 133 8.98 -11.15 -2.48
CA ARG A 133 8.18 -11.55 -1.30
C ARG A 133 8.42 -10.67 -0.07
N LYS A 134 9.67 -10.20 0.11
CA LYS A 134 10.03 -9.34 1.24
C LYS A 134 9.42 -7.93 1.09
N GLN A 135 9.39 -7.37 -0.12
CA GLN A 135 8.76 -6.09 -0.39
C GLN A 135 7.24 -6.19 -0.24
N ALA A 136 6.62 -7.23 -0.81
CA ALA A 136 5.18 -7.47 -0.68
C ALA A 136 4.77 -7.66 0.79
N ALA A 137 5.51 -8.46 1.56
CA ALA A 137 5.24 -8.65 2.99
C ALA A 137 5.35 -7.36 3.81
N TRP A 138 6.31 -6.48 3.48
CA TRP A 138 6.43 -5.19 4.14
C TRP A 138 5.26 -4.26 3.82
N LEU A 139 4.86 -4.18 2.54
CA LEU A 139 3.64 -3.46 2.13
C LEU A 139 2.39 -4.03 2.79
N ASP A 140 2.29 -5.35 2.90
CA ASP A 140 1.18 -6.00 3.57
C ASP A 140 1.07 -5.62 5.04
N ALA A 141 2.20 -5.43 5.71
CA ALA A 141 2.28 -5.04 7.11
C ALA A 141 1.97 -3.55 7.36
N CYS A 142 1.92 -2.70 6.33
CA CYS A 142 1.53 -1.30 6.50
C CYS A 142 0.06 -1.20 6.95
N PRO A 143 -0.23 -0.62 8.14
CA PRO A 143 -1.60 -0.43 8.60
C PRO A 143 -2.35 0.63 7.78
N LEU A 144 -3.69 0.63 7.89
CA LEU A 144 -4.51 1.73 7.34
C LEU A 144 -4.42 3.00 8.19
N VAL A 145 -4.20 2.85 9.49
CA VAL A 145 -4.04 3.96 10.43
C VAL A 145 -2.88 3.65 11.37
N LEU A 146 -1.90 4.54 11.44
CA LEU A 146 -0.79 4.47 12.39
C LEU A 146 -0.99 5.51 13.49
N ARG A 147 -1.11 5.07 14.75
CA ARG A 147 -1.42 5.94 15.89
C ARG A 147 -0.22 6.20 16.79
N MET A 148 0.06 7.46 17.06
CA MET A 148 1.12 7.95 17.93
C MET A 148 0.51 8.78 19.07
N LYS A 149 0.46 8.22 20.29
CA LYS A 149 -0.38 8.78 21.38
C LYS A 149 0.26 9.89 22.22
N LYS A 150 1.51 10.25 21.99
CA LYS A 150 2.28 11.19 22.84
C LYS A 150 3.37 11.91 22.04
N VAL A 151 2.99 12.55 20.94
CA VAL A 151 3.92 13.38 20.18
C VAL A 151 4.02 14.73 20.89
N ALA A 152 5.24 15.18 21.20
CA ALA A 152 5.47 16.48 21.84
C ALA A 152 4.78 17.59 21.03
N ASP A 153 4.11 18.52 21.73
CA ASP A 153 3.35 19.65 21.18
C ASP A 153 2.13 19.31 20.29
N LEU A 154 2.02 18.08 19.77
CA LEU A 154 0.96 17.64 18.88
C LEU A 154 -0.06 16.70 19.54
N GLY A 155 0.28 16.12 20.70
CA GLY A 155 -0.60 15.18 21.41
C GLY A 155 -0.75 13.85 20.68
N GLN A 156 -1.99 13.48 20.34
CA GLN A 156 -2.26 12.29 19.53
C GLN A 156 -2.16 12.62 18.04
N VAL A 157 -1.37 11.85 17.32
CA VAL A 157 -1.25 11.91 15.86
C VAL A 157 -1.68 10.58 15.27
N ASP A 158 -2.71 10.61 14.43
CA ASP A 158 -3.16 9.46 13.63
C ASP A 158 -2.72 9.71 12.18
N VAL A 159 -1.77 8.93 11.68
CA VAL A 159 -1.30 9.01 10.29
C VAL A 159 -2.18 8.11 9.43
N VAL A 160 -2.72 8.67 8.36
CA VAL A 160 -3.58 8.00 7.38
C VAL A 160 -3.16 8.41 5.96
N HIS A 161 -3.66 7.71 4.94
CA HIS A 161 -3.28 8.08 3.58
C HIS A 161 -4.07 9.28 3.03
N ALA A 162 -5.39 9.33 3.29
CA ALA A 162 -6.26 10.37 2.75
C ALA A 162 -6.93 11.23 3.84
N GLY A 163 -7.57 10.60 4.83
CA GLY A 163 -8.20 11.30 5.94
C GLY A 163 -9.14 10.42 6.76
N LEU A 164 -9.68 10.99 7.83
CA LEU A 164 -10.73 10.38 8.67
C LEU A 164 -12.00 11.23 8.64
N VAL A 165 -13.17 10.60 8.73
CA VAL A 165 -14.44 11.32 8.87
C VAL A 165 -14.57 11.78 10.32
N HIS A 166 -14.67 13.08 10.54
CA HIS A 166 -14.79 13.64 11.89
C HIS A 166 -16.07 13.15 12.59
N GLY A 167 -15.95 12.76 13.87
CA GLY A 167 -17.07 12.25 14.68
C GLY A 167 -17.39 10.76 14.47
N VAL A 168 -16.70 10.08 13.56
CA VAL A 168 -16.78 8.63 13.39
C VAL A 168 -15.61 7.98 14.13
N GLN A 169 -15.90 6.98 14.97
CA GLN A 169 -14.88 6.24 15.71
C GLN A 169 -13.98 5.46 14.75
N LEU A 170 -12.72 5.23 15.13
CA LEU A 170 -11.74 4.65 14.22
C LEU A 170 -12.19 3.28 13.66
N GLU A 171 -12.85 2.48 14.50
CA GLU A 171 -13.32 1.14 14.18
C GLU A 171 -14.49 1.14 13.19
N ASP A 172 -15.18 2.28 13.08
CA ASP A 172 -16.35 2.49 12.22
C ASP A 172 -16.02 3.29 10.95
N GLN A 173 -14.76 3.70 10.78
CA GLN A 173 -14.31 4.39 9.56
C GLN A 173 -14.34 3.43 8.37
N ASP A 174 -14.79 3.90 7.20
CA ASP A 174 -14.72 3.13 5.97
C ASP A 174 -13.25 3.00 5.51
N PRO A 175 -12.69 1.78 5.44
CA PRO A 175 -11.31 1.55 4.96
C PRO A 175 -11.02 2.17 3.59
N LYS A 176 -12.01 2.19 2.69
CA LYS A 176 -11.84 2.82 1.37
C LYS A 176 -11.74 4.34 1.50
N ALA A 177 -12.53 4.95 2.37
CA ALA A 177 -12.47 6.39 2.61
C ALA A 177 -11.11 6.80 3.20
N ILE A 178 -10.57 6.03 4.15
CA ILE A 178 -9.25 6.27 4.75
C ILE A 178 -8.14 6.40 3.68
N MET A 179 -8.27 5.69 2.57
CA MET A 179 -7.30 5.67 1.47
C MET A 179 -7.68 6.52 0.24
N ASN A 180 -8.87 7.08 0.15
CA ASN A 180 -9.31 7.73 -1.11
C ASN A 180 -10.03 9.06 -0.93
N MET A 181 -10.45 9.40 0.29
CA MET A 181 -11.29 10.56 0.54
C MET A 181 -10.60 11.87 0.15
N ARG A 182 -11.35 12.73 -0.55
CA ARG A 182 -10.94 14.12 -0.84
C ARG A 182 -12.00 15.11 -0.38
N SER A 183 -13.26 14.77 -0.65
CA SER A 183 -14.41 15.61 -0.36
C SER A 183 -15.49 14.81 0.37
N LEU A 184 -16.28 15.53 1.16
CA LEU A 184 -17.46 15.02 1.86
C LEU A 184 -18.72 15.68 1.28
N ASP A 185 -19.83 14.95 1.30
CA ASP A 185 -21.15 15.51 0.99
C ASP A 185 -21.48 16.67 1.95
N LYS A 186 -22.01 17.76 1.39
CA LYS A 186 -22.24 19.01 2.13
C LYS A 186 -23.26 18.87 3.27
N ARG A 187 -24.17 17.89 3.21
CA ARG A 187 -25.27 17.73 4.16
C ARG A 187 -25.01 16.59 5.14
N ARG A 188 -24.62 15.42 4.62
CA ARG A 188 -24.43 14.19 5.38
C ARG A 188 -23.02 14.01 5.91
N LEU A 189 -22.06 14.80 5.41
CA LEU A 189 -20.63 14.69 5.74
C LEU A 189 -20.06 13.28 5.51
N THR A 190 -20.62 12.56 4.54
CA THR A 190 -20.14 11.24 4.10
C THR A 190 -19.14 11.39 2.95
N PRO A 191 -18.11 10.52 2.86
CA PRO A 191 -17.16 10.53 1.74
C PRO A 191 -17.86 10.47 0.39
N LEU A 192 -17.47 11.37 -0.53
CA LEU A 192 -17.91 11.31 -1.91
C LEU A 192 -17.10 10.25 -2.69
N PRO A 193 -17.70 9.60 -3.70
CA PRO A 193 -17.00 8.72 -4.62
C PRO A 193 -15.77 9.37 -5.27
N GLU A 194 -14.82 8.53 -5.69
CA GLU A 194 -13.64 9.00 -6.42
C GLU A 194 -14.05 9.74 -7.71
N GLY A 195 -13.50 10.93 -7.91
CA GLY A 195 -13.80 11.77 -9.08
C GLY A 195 -14.92 12.79 -8.87
N GLU A 196 -15.79 12.58 -7.88
CA GLU A 196 -16.84 13.55 -7.54
C GLU A 196 -16.27 14.69 -6.69
N ARG A 197 -16.45 15.91 -7.18
CA ARG A 197 -15.85 17.12 -6.57
C ARG A 197 -16.87 18.08 -5.96
N ASP A 198 -18.17 17.83 -6.13
CA ASP A 198 -19.22 18.68 -5.59
C ASP A 198 -19.46 18.43 -4.09
N GLY A 199 -18.45 18.74 -3.29
CA GLY A 199 -18.46 18.55 -1.84
C GLY A 199 -17.68 19.64 -1.11
N VAL A 200 -17.51 19.43 0.19
CA VAL A 200 -16.57 20.20 1.02
C VAL A 200 -15.27 19.41 1.17
N HIS A 201 -14.13 20.10 1.13
CA HIS A 201 -12.84 19.44 1.30
C HIS A 201 -12.76 18.80 2.69
N TRP A 202 -12.32 17.55 2.78
CA TRP A 202 -12.37 16.77 4.03
C TRP A 202 -11.64 17.48 5.17
N ALA A 203 -10.47 18.07 4.88
CA ALA A 203 -9.62 18.71 5.88
C ALA A 203 -10.30 19.94 6.50
N ASP A 204 -11.13 20.66 5.74
CA ASP A 204 -11.88 21.80 6.28
C ASP A 204 -12.94 21.35 7.27
N VAL A 205 -13.61 20.23 6.99
CA VAL A 205 -14.60 19.62 7.89
C VAL A 205 -13.91 19.10 9.15
N TRP A 206 -12.79 18.39 9.00
CA TRP A 206 -11.99 17.89 10.13
C TRP A 206 -11.53 19.04 11.04
N ASN A 207 -10.86 20.03 10.47
CA ASN A 207 -10.31 21.17 11.21
C ASN A 207 -11.40 22.01 11.89
N ARG A 208 -12.58 22.12 11.28
CA ARG A 208 -13.73 22.76 11.93
C ARG A 208 -14.22 21.95 13.12
N GLY A 209 -14.39 20.64 12.95
CA GLY A 209 -14.81 19.73 14.03
C GLY A 209 -13.86 19.75 15.23
N GLU A 210 -12.55 19.66 14.99
CA GLU A 210 -11.54 19.70 16.05
C GLU A 210 -11.49 21.05 16.79
N LYS A 211 -11.84 22.16 16.11
CA LYS A 211 -11.97 23.48 16.75
C LYS A 211 -13.21 23.60 17.62
N GLU A 212 -14.33 23.00 17.19
CA GLU A 212 -15.62 23.04 17.89
C GLU A 212 -15.67 22.10 19.09
N ARG A 213 -14.79 21.08 19.13
CA ARG A 213 -14.61 20.18 20.26
C ARG A 213 -14.18 20.96 21.52
N LYS A 214 -15.12 21.19 22.44
CA LYS A 214 -14.87 21.87 23.74
C LYS A 214 -14.07 20.95 24.67
N GLY A 215 -12.87 21.35 25.05
CA GLY A 215 -12.01 20.64 26.01
C GLY A 215 -10.58 21.16 26.02
N ASP A 216 -9.85 20.83 27.07
CA ASP A 216 -8.62 21.44 27.61
C ASP A 216 -7.37 21.25 26.73
N GLY A 217 -7.54 20.96 25.44
CA GLY A 217 -6.48 20.46 24.55
C GLY A 217 -6.16 18.98 24.75
N GLU A 218 -6.65 18.37 25.84
CA GLU A 218 -6.51 16.94 26.12
C GLU A 218 -7.42 16.14 25.16
N GLY A 219 -6.81 15.41 24.22
CA GLY A 219 -7.52 14.57 23.24
C GLY A 219 -7.77 15.18 21.86
N ARG A 220 -7.08 16.27 21.49
CA ARG A 220 -7.00 16.68 20.07
C ARG A 220 -6.29 15.59 19.26
N THR A 221 -6.84 15.30 18.09
CA THR A 221 -6.24 14.35 17.15
C THR A 221 -5.79 15.09 15.91
N THR A 222 -4.49 15.08 15.67
CA THR A 222 -3.92 15.54 14.41
C THR A 222 -3.96 14.39 13.42
N VAL A 223 -4.60 14.60 12.28
CA VAL A 223 -4.59 13.65 11.16
C VAL A 223 -3.59 14.13 10.12
N VAL A 224 -2.63 13.27 9.79
CA VAL A 224 -1.57 13.52 8.81
C VAL A 224 -1.69 12.54 7.66
#